data_AF-A0A8H2PUH6-F1
#
_entry.id   AF-A0A8H2PUH6-F1
#
_cell.length_a   1.000
_cell.length_b   1.000
_cell.length_c   1.000
_cell.angle_alpha   90.00
_cell.angle_beta   90.00
_cell.angle_gamma   90.00
#
_symmetry.space_group_name_H-M   'P 1'
#
loop_
_entity.id
_entity.type
_entity.pdbx_description
1 polymer ?
#
loop_
_entity_poly.entity_id
_entity_poly.type
_entity_poly.pdbx_seq_one_letter_code
_entity_poly.pdbx_strand_id
1 'polypeptide(L)'
;MGTVIGLNGKPVHPLMPTIRAALLADGSASQRLEGLTVSVDEWRRVVRVVARELDRPVRTFVSAGAVHAVLRDWPADGHEMELHDQAMKEAVEASALIIEMTSPIARCPSCGRERVWRPGDRFEKSGTITCPHCGLVELQPGPR
;
A
#
# COMPACT_ATOMS: atom_id res chain seq x y z
N MET A 1 21.60 -22.84 -4.57
CA MET A 1 21.26 -21.75 -3.63
C MET A 1 22.43 -21.62 -2.66
N GLY A 2 23.20 -20.54 -2.74
CA GLY A 2 24.40 -20.35 -1.92
C GLY A 2 24.07 -19.94 -0.49
N THR A 3 24.73 -20.54 0.49
CA THR A 3 24.62 -20.16 1.91
C THR A 3 25.30 -18.82 2.12
N VAL A 4 24.57 -17.84 2.68
CA VAL A 4 25.15 -16.56 3.10
C VAL A 4 25.82 -16.79 4.46
N ILE A 5 27.14 -16.68 4.52
CA ILE A 5 27.91 -16.82 5.77
C ILE A 5 27.99 -15.44 6.42
N GLY A 6 27.50 -15.33 7.66
CA GLY A 6 27.61 -14.08 8.42
C GLY A 6 29.04 -13.81 8.87
N LEU A 7 29.32 -12.58 9.30
CA LEU A 7 30.65 -12.14 9.77
C LEU A 7 31.21 -12.99 10.93
N ASN A 8 30.35 -13.77 11.62
CA ASN A 8 30.71 -14.68 12.71
C ASN A 8 30.84 -16.16 12.28
N GLY A 9 30.89 -16.46 10.97
CA GLY A 9 31.01 -17.82 10.45
C GLY A 9 29.74 -18.69 10.59
N LYS A 10 28.66 -18.15 11.14
CA LYS A 10 27.37 -18.85 11.25
C LYS A 10 26.56 -18.71 9.94
N PRO A 11 25.84 -19.75 9.51
CA PRO A 11 24.92 -19.65 8.39
C PRO A 11 23.82 -18.65 8.74
N VAL A 12 23.70 -17.59 7.95
CA VAL A 12 22.66 -16.57 8.08
C VAL A 12 21.54 -16.93 7.12
N HIS A 13 20.30 -16.89 7.61
CA HIS A 13 19.15 -17.14 6.74
C HIS A 13 19.12 -16.05 5.65
N PRO A 14 19.01 -16.40 4.35
CA PRO A 14 19.18 -15.44 3.25
C PRO A 14 18.18 -14.27 3.27
N LEU A 15 17.05 -14.43 3.97
CA LEU A 15 16.04 -13.38 4.16
C LEU A 15 16.42 -12.33 5.21
N MET A 16 17.35 -12.61 6.12
CA MET A 16 17.67 -11.72 7.24
C MET A 16 18.13 -10.32 6.79
N PRO A 17 19.04 -10.16 5.81
CA PRO A 17 19.47 -8.84 5.36
C PRO A 17 18.31 -8.01 4.80
N THR A 18 17.45 -8.62 3.98
CA THR A 18 16.30 -7.95 3.38
C THR A 18 15.27 -7.53 4.43
N ILE A 19 14.94 -8.43 5.36
CA ILE A 19 14.00 -8.12 6.46
C ILE A 19 14.57 -7.02 7.36
N ARG A 20 15.86 -7.09 7.70
CA ARG A 20 16.53 -6.08 8.51
C ARG A 20 16.49 -4.70 7.83
N ALA A 21 16.80 -4.64 6.55
CA ALA A 21 16.76 -3.39 5.79
C ALA A 21 15.34 -2.78 5.79
N ALA A 22 14.32 -3.58 5.51
CA ALA A 22 12.93 -3.12 5.50
C ALA A 22 12.45 -2.63 6.89
N LEU A 23 12.79 -3.37 7.96
CA LEU A 23 12.43 -2.96 9.32
C LEU A 23 13.11 -1.66 9.77
N LEU A 24 14.34 -1.40 9.30
CA LEU A 24 15.06 -0.16 9.62
C LEU A 24 14.59 1.03 8.79
N ALA A 25 14.17 0.80 7.54
CA ALA A 25 13.72 1.87 6.65
C ALA A 25 12.27 2.27 6.93
N ASP A 26 11.38 1.28 7.07
CA ASP A 26 9.92 1.48 7.00
C ASP A 26 9.19 1.05 8.28
N GLY A 27 9.92 0.54 9.29
CA GLY A 27 9.32 -0.07 10.48
C GLY A 27 8.53 -1.35 10.21
N SER A 28 8.53 -1.83 8.97
CA SER A 28 7.74 -2.99 8.57
C SER A 28 8.42 -3.79 7.47
N ALA A 29 8.10 -5.09 7.41
CA ALA A 29 8.53 -5.98 6.35
C ALA A 29 7.33 -6.81 5.90
N SER A 30 7.11 -6.92 4.60
CA SER A 30 5.95 -7.64 4.04
C SER A 30 6.37 -8.49 2.86
N GLN A 31 5.76 -9.66 2.70
CA GLN A 31 5.98 -10.51 1.54
C GLN A 31 4.69 -11.22 1.12
N ARG A 32 4.40 -11.22 -0.19
CA ARG A 32 3.27 -11.96 -0.76
C ARG A 32 3.46 -13.46 -0.56
N LEU A 33 2.39 -14.16 -0.19
CA LEU A 33 2.41 -15.61 0.05
C LEU A 33 2.77 -16.39 -1.23
N GLU A 34 2.31 -15.92 -2.39
CA GLU A 34 2.60 -16.51 -3.71
C GLU A 34 4.10 -16.48 -4.06
N GLY A 35 4.84 -15.51 -3.53
CA GLY A 35 6.28 -15.33 -3.76
C GLY A 35 7.14 -15.74 -2.56
N LEU A 36 6.57 -16.44 -1.58
CA LEU A 36 7.28 -16.82 -0.37
C LEU A 36 8.08 -18.11 -0.63
N THR A 37 9.41 -18.02 -0.51
CA THR A 37 10.33 -19.15 -0.74
C THR A 37 10.44 -20.09 0.47
N VAL A 38 9.88 -19.70 1.61
CA VAL A 38 9.88 -20.44 2.88
C VAL A 38 8.46 -20.51 3.45
N SER A 39 8.23 -21.31 4.49
CA SER A 39 6.93 -21.31 5.15
C SER A 39 6.67 -19.99 5.89
N VAL A 40 5.41 -19.65 6.13
CA VAL A 40 5.02 -18.47 6.91
C VAL A 40 5.63 -18.48 8.31
N ASP A 41 5.72 -19.65 8.95
CA ASP A 41 6.27 -19.76 10.29
C ASP A 41 7.79 -19.61 10.32
N GLU A 42 8.49 -20.10 9.29
CA GLU A 42 9.93 -19.85 9.14
C GLU A 42 10.20 -18.38 8.88
N TRP A 43 9.43 -17.74 7.99
CA TRP A 43 9.53 -16.30 7.77
C TRP A 43 9.31 -15.50 9.06
N ARG A 44 8.28 -15.84 9.85
CA ARG A 44 8.03 -15.22 11.17
C ARG A 44 9.17 -15.46 12.15
N ARG A 45 9.78 -16.64 12.14
CA ARG A 45 10.93 -16.97 12.97
C ARG A 45 12.11 -16.06 12.62
N VAL A 46 12.42 -15.92 11.34
CA VAL A 46 13.49 -15.04 10.85
C VAL A 46 13.24 -13.60 11.26
N VAL A 47 12.03 -13.08 11.07
CA VAL A 47 11.64 -11.74 11.51
C VAL A 47 11.88 -11.53 13.00
N ARG A 48 11.46 -12.47 13.85
CA ARG A 48 11.65 -12.36 15.30
C ARG A 48 13.11 -12.36 15.71
N VAL A 49 13.95 -13.13 15.00
CA VAL A 49 15.41 -13.10 15.21
C VAL A 49 15.95 -11.71 14.88
N VAL A 50 15.61 -11.17 13.70
CA VAL A 50 16.05 -9.82 13.30
C VAL A 50 15.57 -8.75 14.28
N ALA A 51 14.29 -8.77 14.67
CA ALA A 51 13.74 -7.81 15.62
C ALA A 51 14.44 -7.88 16.99
N ARG A 52 14.77 -9.09 17.45
CA ARG A 52 15.56 -9.28 18.67
C ARG A 52 16.99 -8.74 18.54
N GLU A 53 17.62 -8.90 17.38
CA GLU A 53 18.96 -8.33 17.12
C GLU A 53 18.94 -6.80 17.04
N LEU A 54 17.78 -6.21 16.74
CA LEU A 54 17.56 -4.76 16.78
C LEU A 54 17.12 -4.27 18.17
N ASP A 55 16.88 -5.18 19.12
CA ASP A 55 16.27 -4.91 20.43
C ASP A 55 14.90 -4.21 20.35
N ARG A 56 14.09 -4.58 19.35
CA ARG A 56 12.78 -3.95 19.11
C ARG A 56 11.62 -4.95 19.12
N PRO A 57 10.46 -4.55 19.68
CA PRO A 57 9.28 -5.40 19.72
C PRO A 57 8.59 -5.49 18.34
N VAL A 58 8.42 -6.69 17.79
CA VAL A 58 7.73 -6.90 16.50
C VAL A 58 6.39 -7.63 16.66
N ARG A 59 5.39 -7.23 15.85
CA ARG A 59 4.14 -7.97 15.65
C ARG A 59 4.12 -8.56 14.25
N THR A 60 3.73 -9.83 14.13
CA THR A 60 3.57 -10.51 12.84
C THR A 60 2.13 -10.92 12.61
N PHE A 61 1.62 -10.76 11.39
CA PHE A 61 0.26 -11.19 11.01
C PHE A 61 0.20 -11.52 9.51
N VAL A 62 -0.92 -12.11 9.06
CA VAL A 62 -1.19 -12.39 7.64
C VAL A 62 -2.45 -11.63 7.27
N SER A 63 -2.41 -10.91 6.15
CA SER A 63 -3.54 -10.14 5.61
C SER A 63 -3.39 -9.99 4.10
N ALA A 64 -4.49 -9.87 3.37
CA ALA A 64 -4.50 -9.58 1.93
C ALA A 64 -3.52 -10.44 1.08
N GLY A 65 -3.37 -11.74 1.40
CA GLY A 65 -2.48 -12.63 0.67
C GLY A 65 -0.98 -12.40 0.92
N ALA A 66 -0.61 -11.70 2.00
CA ALA A 66 0.76 -11.43 2.39
C ALA A 66 1.00 -11.70 3.88
N VAL A 67 2.24 -12.03 4.22
CA VAL A 67 2.73 -12.03 5.61
C VAL A 67 3.38 -10.68 5.90
N HIS A 68 3.08 -10.14 7.07
CA HIS A 68 3.53 -8.83 7.53
C HIS A 68 4.24 -8.94 8.88
N ALA A 69 5.21 -8.05 9.07
CA ALA A 69 5.90 -7.77 10.31
C ALA A 69 5.94 -6.26 10.50
N VAL A 70 5.60 -5.78 11.69
CA VAL A 70 5.58 -4.35 12.03
C VAL A 70 6.20 -4.17 13.41
N LEU A 71 7.13 -3.23 13.54
CA LEU A 71 7.70 -2.81 14.82
C LEU A 71 6.61 -2.07 15.62
N ARG A 72 6.41 -2.47 16.88
CA ARG A 72 5.32 -1.95 17.73
C ARG A 72 5.60 -0.55 18.28
N ASP A 73 6.86 -0.16 18.25
CA ASP A 73 7.40 1.11 18.72
C ASP A 73 7.73 2.05 17.56
N TRP A 74 7.38 1.71 16.31
CA TRP A 74 7.67 2.56 15.16
C TRP A 74 6.60 3.64 14.94
N PRO A 75 6.98 4.90 14.68
CA PRO A 75 8.34 5.47 14.80
C PRO A 75 8.75 5.65 16.27
N ALA A 76 10.03 5.38 16.61
CA ALA A 76 10.53 5.46 17.98
C ALA A 76 11.26 6.77 18.31
N ASP A 77 11.90 7.41 17.32
CA ASP A 77 12.67 8.63 17.50
C ASP A 77 12.38 9.68 16.41
N GLY A 78 13.04 10.85 16.52
CA GLY A 78 12.84 11.96 15.59
C GLY A 78 13.29 11.65 14.16
N HIS A 79 14.33 10.84 13.98
CA HIS A 79 14.79 10.45 12.65
C HIS A 79 13.80 9.50 11.97
N GLU A 80 13.29 8.51 12.71
CA GLU A 80 12.25 7.62 12.21
C GLU A 80 10.95 8.37 11.91
N MET A 81 10.63 9.40 12.69
CA MET A 81 9.47 10.26 12.42
C MET A 81 9.62 11.01 11.09
N GLU A 82 10.80 11.56 10.80
CA GLU A 82 11.08 12.22 9.53
C GLU A 82 10.95 11.26 8.33
N LEU A 83 11.45 10.03 8.47
CA LEU A 83 11.29 8.99 7.46
C LEU A 83 9.82 8.64 7.23
N HIS A 84 9.05 8.49 8.31
CA HIS A 84 7.63 8.19 8.25
C HIS A 84 6.83 9.31 7.56
N ASP A 85 7.07 10.57 7.93
CA ASP A 85 6.40 11.72 7.34
C ASP A 85 6.72 11.87 5.85
N GLN A 86 7.97 11.60 5.45
CA GLN A 86 8.37 11.61 4.05
C GLN A 86 7.63 10.52 3.25
N ALA A 87 7.61 9.29 3.76
CA ALA A 87 6.88 8.19 3.12
C ALA A 87 5.37 8.47 3.01
N MET A 88 4.77 9.09 4.03
CA MET A 88 3.36 9.49 4.00
C MET A 88 3.07 10.56 2.95
N LYS A 89 3.94 11.56 2.79
CA LYS A 89 3.81 12.58 1.73
C LYS A 89 3.85 11.93 0.34
N GLU A 90 4.83 11.07 0.10
CA GLU A 90 4.97 10.35 -1.17
C GLU A 90 3.74 9.47 -1.48
N ALA A 91 3.20 8.79 -0.46
CA ALA A 91 1.99 7.98 -0.61
C ALA A 91 0.75 8.83 -0.97
N VAL A 92 0.61 10.02 -0.39
CA VAL A 92 -0.47 10.96 -0.69
C VAL A 92 -0.34 11.50 -2.11
N GLU A 93 0.86 11.91 -2.53
CA GLU A 93 1.13 12.39 -3.89
C GLU A 93 0.87 11.30 -4.94
N ALA A 94 1.33 10.07 -4.71
CA ALA A 94 1.06 8.94 -5.59
C ALA A 94 -0.44 8.64 -5.70
N SER A 95 -1.19 8.78 -4.60
CA SER A 95 -2.64 8.56 -4.58
C SER A 95 -3.42 9.67 -5.29
N ALA A 96 -2.93 10.92 -5.24
CA ALA A 96 -3.55 12.05 -5.94
C ALA A 96 -3.57 11.85 -7.47
N LEU A 97 -2.54 11.21 -8.03
CA LEU A 97 -2.46 10.88 -9.46
C LEU A 97 -3.50 9.86 -9.92
N ILE A 98 -3.92 8.94 -9.04
CA ILE A 98 -4.95 7.92 -9.35
C ILE A 98 -6.33 8.57 -9.53
N ILE A 99 -6.59 9.65 -8.79
CA ILE A 99 -7.87 10.39 -8.87
C ILE A 99 -7.97 11.13 -10.22
N GLU A 100 -6.87 11.66 -10.75
CA GLU A 100 -6.89 12.38 -12.03
C GLU A 100 -7.06 11.44 -13.23
N MET A 101 -6.51 10.22 -13.19
CA MET A 101 -6.58 9.26 -14.29
C MET A 101 -7.92 8.52 -14.43
N THR A 102 -8.84 8.66 -13.47
CA THR A 102 -10.12 7.95 -13.47
C THR A 102 -11.35 8.84 -13.64
N SER A 103 -11.17 10.14 -13.92
CA SER A 103 -12.29 11.01 -14.31
C SER A 103 -12.56 10.89 -15.82
N PRO A 104 -13.62 10.18 -16.26
CA PRO A 104 -14.01 10.23 -17.66
C PRO A 104 -14.47 11.66 -17.99
N ILE A 105 -13.80 12.29 -18.95
CA ILE A 105 -14.40 13.39 -19.69
C ILE A 105 -15.57 12.78 -20.46
N ALA A 106 -16.79 13.02 -20.02
CA ALA A 106 -17.98 12.54 -20.71
C ALA A 106 -18.70 13.75 -21.34
N ARG A 107 -19.05 13.60 -22.62
CA ARG A 107 -19.85 14.59 -23.35
C ARG A 107 -21.33 14.36 -23.04
N CYS A 108 -22.05 15.42 -22.68
CA CYS A 108 -23.51 15.33 -22.49
C CYS A 108 -24.17 15.00 -23.84
N PRO A 109 -24.99 13.94 -23.94
CA PRO A 109 -25.64 13.56 -25.21
C PRO A 109 -26.70 14.58 -25.66
N SER A 110 -27.24 15.39 -24.73
CA SER A 110 -28.29 16.37 -25.03
C SER A 110 -27.72 17.73 -25.46
N CYS A 111 -26.72 18.26 -24.77
CA CYS A 111 -26.18 19.60 -25.06
C CYS A 111 -24.78 19.61 -25.68
N GLY A 112 -24.15 18.43 -25.85
CA GLY A 112 -22.85 18.29 -26.51
C GLY A 112 -21.65 18.84 -25.75
N ARG A 113 -21.83 19.37 -24.54
CA ARG A 113 -20.72 19.92 -23.73
C ARG A 113 -19.92 18.80 -23.06
N GLU A 114 -18.60 18.90 -23.15
CA GLU A 114 -17.65 18.05 -22.42
C GLU A 114 -17.42 18.59 -21.01
N ARG A 115 -17.39 17.70 -20.03
CA ARG A 115 -17.06 18.04 -18.64
C ARG A 115 -16.33 16.89 -17.95
N VAL A 116 -15.43 17.25 -17.04
CA VAL A 116 -14.83 16.35 -16.05
C VAL A 116 -15.87 16.11 -14.95
N TRP A 117 -16.38 14.87 -14.84
CA TRP A 117 -17.24 14.47 -13.74
C TRP A 117 -16.40 14.07 -12.53
N ARG A 118 -16.68 14.63 -11.35
CA ARG A 118 -15.89 14.40 -10.14
C ARG A 118 -16.62 13.49 -9.14
N PRO A 119 -15.91 12.61 -8.43
CA PRO A 119 -16.47 11.94 -7.25
C PRO A 119 -16.95 12.99 -6.23
N GLY A 120 -18.24 13.02 -5.92
CA GLY A 120 -18.85 14.02 -5.03
C GLY A 120 -19.85 14.97 -5.71
N ASP A 121 -19.91 15.00 -7.04
CA ASP A 121 -21.10 15.52 -7.73
C ASP A 121 -22.32 14.69 -7.26
N ARG A 122 -23.35 15.36 -6.72
CA ARG A 122 -24.40 14.72 -5.91
C ARG A 122 -25.15 13.62 -6.68
N PHE A 123 -24.88 12.36 -6.34
CA PHE A 123 -25.71 11.21 -6.70
C PHE A 123 -26.83 11.09 -5.66
N GLU A 124 -27.96 11.78 -5.83
CA GLU A 124 -29.11 11.59 -4.95
C GLU A 124 -29.80 10.26 -5.28
N LYS A 125 -29.51 9.24 -4.46
CA LYS A 125 -30.22 7.96 -4.21
C LYS A 125 -30.73 7.08 -5.38
N SER A 126 -30.72 7.52 -6.63
CA SER A 126 -31.23 6.80 -7.80
C SER A 126 -30.20 6.61 -8.93
N GLY A 127 -28.92 6.94 -8.71
CA GLY A 127 -27.87 6.76 -9.72
C GLY A 127 -27.97 7.75 -10.89
N THR A 128 -28.71 8.85 -10.74
CA THR A 128 -28.96 9.78 -11.84
C THR A 128 -28.02 10.97 -11.82
N ILE A 129 -27.26 11.14 -12.89
CA ILE A 129 -26.40 12.31 -13.12
C ILE A 129 -27.20 13.37 -13.86
N THR A 130 -27.26 14.60 -13.31
CA THR A 130 -27.95 15.73 -13.93
C THR A 130 -26.97 16.68 -14.62
N CYS A 131 -27.23 17.03 -15.88
CA CYS A 131 -26.46 18.08 -16.54
C CYS A 131 -26.91 19.47 -16.02
N PRO A 132 -26.04 20.30 -15.42
CA PRO A 132 -26.45 21.61 -14.88
C PRO A 132 -26.82 22.63 -15.96
N HIS A 133 -26.48 22.36 -17.22
CA HIS A 133 -26.81 23.26 -18.34
C HIS A 133 -28.17 22.95 -18.97
N CYS A 134 -28.54 21.67 -19.12
CA CYS A 134 -29.79 21.30 -19.79
C CYS A 134 -30.78 20.55 -18.87
N GLY A 135 -30.43 20.32 -17.61
CA GLY A 135 -31.30 19.65 -16.64
C GLY A 135 -31.56 18.17 -16.92
N LEU A 136 -30.90 17.57 -17.91
CA LEU A 136 -31.18 16.18 -18.31
C LEU A 136 -30.77 15.20 -17.20
N VAL A 137 -31.70 14.33 -16.83
CA VAL A 137 -31.63 13.25 -15.84
C VAL A 137 -31.63 11.95 -16.65
N GLU A 138 -30.54 11.16 -16.55
CA GLU A 138 -30.41 9.73 -16.91
C GLU A 138 -29.34 9.41 -17.97
N LEU A 139 -28.31 8.70 -17.52
CA LEU A 139 -27.44 7.86 -18.35
C LEU A 139 -27.65 6.43 -17.83
N GLN A 140 -28.33 5.59 -18.61
CA GLN A 140 -28.24 4.14 -18.44
C GLN A 140 -26.78 3.73 -18.68
N PRO A 141 -26.17 2.87 -17.85
CA PRO A 141 -24.87 2.30 -18.17
C PRO A 141 -25.00 1.53 -19.49
N GLY A 142 -24.19 1.89 -20.49
CA GLY A 142 -24.09 1.11 -21.73
C GLY A 142 -23.74 -0.35 -21.42
N PRO A 143 -24.17 -1.32 -22.25
CA PRO A 143 -23.92 -2.73 -21.98
C PRO A 143 -22.42 -3.02 -21.94
N ARG A 144 -22.05 -3.98 -21.08
CA ARG A 144 -20.68 -4.45 -20.85
C ARG A 144 -20.03 -5.04 -22.10
#